data_AF-A0A2S4N463-F1
#
_entry.id   AF-A0A2S4N463-F1
#
_cell.length_a   1.000
_cell.length_b   1.000
_cell.length_c   1.000
_cell.angle_alpha   90.00
_cell.angle_beta   90.00
_cell.angle_gamma   90.00
#
_symmetry.space_group_name_H-M   'P 1'
#
loop_
_entity.id
_entity.type
_entity.pdbx_description
1 polymer ?
#
loop_
_entity_poly.entity_id
_entity_poly.type
_entity_poly.pdbx_seq_one_letter_code
_entity_poly.pdbx_strand_id
1 'polypeptide(L)'
;MFFSCGSVKSIKNNNADKIIAIKFMGTIHTFPSTLDEKSFWGYKDEHVKLIINQDNFIGEIIKNIGTENYKNLNDIKYAFLVTNSSTIDTLYSDEDLKDWTLKRKGKDYHYYDEEGKLAKSLRQTYSFFSDCW
;
A
#
# COMPACT_ATOMS: atom_id res chain seq x y z
N MET A 1 -30.32 -21.15 30.91
CA MET A 1 -30.37 -20.07 29.90
C MET A 1 -29.63 -20.52 28.67
N PHE A 2 -30.34 -20.77 27.58
CA PHE A 2 -29.76 -21.14 26.29
C PHE A 2 -29.39 -19.85 25.55
N PHE A 3 -28.10 -19.59 25.36
CA PHE A 3 -27.66 -18.56 24.42
C PHE A 3 -27.44 -19.22 23.06
N SER A 4 -28.47 -19.06 22.22
CA SER A 4 -28.50 -19.42 20.82
C SER A 4 -27.32 -18.78 20.06
N CYS A 5 -26.58 -19.60 19.34
CA CYS A 5 -25.55 -19.18 18.40
C CYS A 5 -26.26 -18.46 17.24
N GLY A 6 -26.19 -17.14 17.22
CA GLY A 6 -26.73 -16.34 16.13
C GLY A 6 -26.04 -16.72 14.83
N SER A 7 -26.80 -17.29 13.91
CA SER A 7 -26.36 -17.57 12.54
C SER A 7 -25.78 -16.30 11.92
N VAL A 8 -24.46 -16.28 11.72
CA VAL A 8 -23.79 -15.23 10.96
C VAL A 8 -24.36 -15.30 9.54
N LYS A 9 -25.17 -14.30 9.19
CA LYS A 9 -25.62 -14.09 7.80
C LYS A 9 -24.38 -14.10 6.93
N SER A 10 -24.28 -15.04 5.98
CA SER A 10 -23.22 -15.01 5.00
C SER A 10 -23.28 -13.66 4.28
N ILE A 11 -22.26 -12.84 4.49
CA ILE A 11 -22.07 -11.63 3.70
C ILE A 11 -21.83 -12.13 2.27
N LYS A 12 -22.85 -11.97 1.41
CA LYS A 12 -22.69 -12.15 -0.03
C LYS A 12 -21.60 -11.18 -0.45
N ASN A 13 -20.46 -11.72 -0.83
CA ASN A 13 -19.27 -10.99 -1.21
C ASN A 13 -19.50 -10.36 -2.59
N ASN A 14 -20.21 -9.23 -2.60
CA ASN A 14 -20.31 -8.38 -3.79
C ASN A 14 -18.98 -7.63 -3.92
N ASN A 15 -18.06 -8.16 -4.73
CA ASN A 15 -16.83 -7.52 -5.23
C ASN A 15 -16.30 -6.37 -4.36
N ALA A 16 -15.82 -6.68 -3.16
CA ALA A 16 -15.16 -5.70 -2.33
C ALA A 16 -13.81 -5.33 -2.96
N ASP A 17 -13.57 -4.04 -3.18
CA ASP A 17 -12.27 -3.53 -3.61
C ASP A 17 -11.18 -4.05 -2.65
N LYS A 18 -10.23 -4.81 -3.20
CA LYS A 18 -9.10 -5.38 -2.45
C LYS A 18 -7.85 -4.60 -2.77
N ILE A 19 -7.06 -4.34 -1.72
CA ILE A 19 -5.74 -3.75 -1.85
C ILE A 19 -4.71 -4.84 -1.58
N ILE A 20 -3.74 -4.99 -2.48
CA ILE A 20 -2.59 -5.86 -2.26
C ILE A 20 -1.41 -4.97 -1.96
N ALA A 21 -0.98 -4.96 -0.71
CA ALA A 21 0.27 -4.31 -0.31
C ALA A 21 1.43 -5.27 -0.55
N ILE A 22 2.52 -4.75 -1.08
CA ILE A 22 3.74 -5.46 -1.45
C ILE A 22 4.89 -4.72 -0.80
N LYS A 23 5.70 -5.42 -0.01
CA LYS A 23 6.90 -4.90 0.64
C LYS A 23 8.12 -5.53 -0.03
N PHE A 24 9.08 -4.71 -0.42
CA PHE A 24 10.40 -5.18 -0.83
C PHE A 24 11.24 -5.48 0.40
N MET A 25 11.60 -6.74 0.60
CA MET A 25 12.37 -7.18 1.76
C MET A 25 13.86 -6.90 1.60
N GLY A 26 14.37 -6.96 0.37
CA GLY A 26 15.80 -6.85 0.08
C GLY A 26 16.59 -8.08 0.54
N THR A 27 17.83 -8.21 0.06
CA THR A 27 18.77 -9.25 0.53
C THR A 27 20.13 -8.67 0.82
N ILE A 28 20.97 -9.50 1.45
CA ILE A 28 22.42 -9.28 1.59
C ILE A 28 23.18 -9.20 0.24
N HIS A 29 22.54 -9.52 -0.90
CA HIS A 29 23.13 -9.51 -2.24
C HIS A 29 22.56 -8.42 -3.15
N THR A 30 21.45 -7.78 -2.75
CA THR A 30 20.78 -6.70 -3.47
C THR A 30 20.66 -5.50 -2.54
N PHE A 31 21.71 -4.67 -2.55
CA PHE A 31 21.71 -3.33 -1.95
C PHE A 31 21.73 -2.27 -3.06
N PRO A 32 20.70 -2.16 -3.91
CA PRO A 32 20.56 -0.94 -4.68
C PRO A 32 20.45 0.20 -3.65
N SER A 33 21.27 1.24 -3.79
CA SER A 33 21.20 2.43 -2.93
C SER A 33 19.86 3.16 -3.01
N THR A 34 19.06 2.83 -4.03
CA THR A 34 17.73 3.38 -4.35
C THR A 34 16.95 2.34 -5.19
N LEU A 35 15.72 2.02 -4.82
CA LEU A 35 14.81 1.18 -5.61
C LEU A 35 13.88 2.04 -6.47
N ASP A 36 14.17 2.13 -7.76
CA ASP A 36 13.21 2.65 -8.73
C ASP A 36 12.11 1.61 -9.06
N GLU A 37 11.06 2.04 -9.76
CA GLU A 37 9.92 1.17 -10.09
C GLU A 37 10.36 -0.07 -10.89
N LYS A 38 11.29 0.12 -11.84
CA LYS A 38 11.78 -0.98 -12.68
C LYS A 38 12.51 -2.02 -11.85
N SER A 39 13.35 -1.58 -10.92
CA SER A 39 14.10 -2.45 -10.02
C SER A 39 13.18 -3.17 -9.04
N PHE A 40 12.24 -2.44 -8.43
CA PHE A 40 11.21 -3.01 -7.54
C PHE A 40 10.51 -4.19 -8.23
N TRP A 41 9.96 -3.99 -9.43
CA TRP A 41 9.27 -5.07 -10.15
C TRP A 41 10.19 -6.12 -10.78
N GLY A 42 11.49 -5.84 -10.91
CA GLY A 42 12.50 -6.77 -11.40
C GLY A 42 12.83 -7.87 -10.40
N TYR A 43 12.79 -7.56 -9.10
CA TYR A 43 13.16 -8.46 -8.01
C TYR A 43 11.95 -9.08 -7.30
N LYS A 44 11.10 -9.77 -8.08
CA LYS A 44 9.82 -10.29 -7.56
C LYS A 44 9.96 -11.31 -6.43
N ASP A 45 11.06 -12.04 -6.39
CA ASP A 45 11.33 -13.03 -5.34
C ASP A 45 11.61 -12.39 -3.98
N GLU A 46 11.88 -11.07 -3.97
CA GLU A 46 12.12 -10.26 -2.77
C GLU A 46 10.85 -9.59 -2.22
N HIS A 47 9.69 -9.95 -2.77
CA HIS A 47 8.42 -9.36 -2.40
C HIS A 47 7.64 -10.23 -1.42
N VAL A 48 7.20 -9.61 -0.33
CA VAL A 48 6.18 -10.18 0.56
C VAL A 48 4.88 -9.41 0.34
N LYS A 49 3.75 -10.12 0.40
CA LYS A 49 2.43 -9.55 0.10
C LYS A 49 1.51 -9.64 1.31
N LEU A 50 0.72 -8.58 1.51
CA LEU A 50 -0.38 -8.53 2.44
C LEU A 50 -1.66 -8.16 1.68
N ILE A 51 -2.74 -8.90 1.90
CA ILE A 51 -4.07 -8.55 1.38
C ILE A 51 -4.78 -7.72 2.43
N ILE A 52 -5.13 -6.49 2.07
CA ILE A 52 -5.85 -5.54 2.89
C ILE A 52 -7.30 -5.49 2.37
N ASN A 53 -8.24 -5.91 3.22
CA ASN A 53 -9.67 -5.86 2.93
C ASN A 53 -10.22 -4.55 3.48
N GLN A 54 -10.72 -3.67 2.60
CA GLN A 54 -11.35 -2.40 2.93
C GLN A 54 -10.61 -1.58 4.00
N ASP A 55 -9.57 -0.87 3.58
CA ASP A 55 -9.02 0.23 4.39
C ASP A 55 -9.50 1.56 3.81
N ASN A 56 -10.49 2.18 4.46
CA ASN A 56 -11.01 3.52 4.10
C ASN A 56 -9.88 4.53 3.92
N PHE A 57 -8.81 4.32 4.68
CA PHE A 57 -7.53 4.99 4.65
C PHE A 57 -6.91 5.19 3.27
N ILE A 58 -6.66 4.13 2.48
CA ILE A 58 -6.03 4.30 1.16
C ILE A 58 -6.99 5.03 0.20
N GLY A 59 -8.30 4.83 0.39
CA GLY A 59 -9.31 5.62 -0.29
C GLY A 59 -9.19 7.12 0.01
N GLU A 60 -8.83 7.51 1.23
CA GLU A 60 -8.57 8.91 1.60
C GLU A 60 -7.28 9.44 0.97
N ILE A 61 -6.20 8.65 0.96
CA ILE A 61 -4.95 9.01 0.26
C ILE A 61 -5.22 9.32 -1.21
N ILE A 62 -5.90 8.41 -1.90
CA ILE A 62 -6.23 8.55 -3.32
C ILE A 62 -7.08 9.80 -3.60
N LYS A 63 -7.92 10.21 -2.65
CA LYS A 63 -8.73 11.44 -2.76
C LYS A 63 -7.91 12.71 -2.56
N ASN A 64 -6.90 12.66 -1.69
CA ASN A 64 -6.04 13.80 -1.35
C ASN A 64 -4.83 13.94 -2.27
N ILE A 65 -4.51 12.90 -3.05
CA ILE A 65 -3.44 12.91 -4.04
C ILE A 65 -3.77 13.89 -5.17
N GLY A 66 -2.87 14.85 -5.41
CA GLY A 66 -2.99 15.80 -6.53
C GLY A 66 -2.66 17.27 -6.22
N THR A 67 -2.13 17.61 -5.05
CA THR A 67 -1.98 19.02 -4.67
C THR A 67 -0.61 19.65 -4.85
N GLU A 68 0.52 18.93 -4.92
CA GLU A 68 1.83 19.61 -5.00
C GLU A 68 2.89 18.93 -5.87
N ASN A 69 3.73 19.78 -6.49
CA ASN A 69 4.91 19.43 -7.27
C ASN A 69 6.02 18.93 -6.33
N TYR A 70 5.89 17.71 -5.82
CA TYR A 70 6.95 17.10 -5.02
C TYR A 70 7.95 16.34 -5.91
N LYS A 71 9.17 16.16 -5.39
CA LYS A 71 10.23 15.39 -6.06
C LYS A 71 9.77 13.94 -6.27
N ASN A 72 10.25 13.34 -7.35
CA ASN A 72 10.08 11.90 -7.58
C ASN A 72 10.51 11.11 -6.35
N LEU A 73 9.68 10.15 -5.95
CA LEU A 73 10.02 9.16 -4.93
C LEU A 73 11.29 8.43 -5.39
N ASN A 74 12.37 8.60 -4.65
CA ASN A 74 13.69 8.08 -5.04
C ASN A 74 13.96 6.68 -4.49
N ASP A 75 13.12 6.14 -3.61
CA ASP A 75 13.32 4.81 -3.04
C ASP A 75 11.98 4.13 -2.70
N ILE A 76 11.56 3.21 -3.57
CA ILE A 76 10.30 2.49 -3.43
C ILE A 76 10.52 1.27 -2.53
N LYS A 77 9.92 1.29 -1.34
CA LYS A 77 9.90 0.15 -0.42
C LYS A 77 8.59 -0.63 -0.48
N TYR A 78 7.49 0.07 -0.75
CA TYR A 78 6.15 -0.49 -0.79
C TYR A 78 5.43 -0.19 -2.09
N ALA A 79 4.61 -1.14 -2.55
CA ALA A 79 3.63 -0.95 -3.61
C ALA A 79 2.26 -1.46 -3.17
N PHE A 80 1.23 -0.67 -3.42
CA PHE A 80 -0.16 -0.98 -3.11
C PHE A 80 -0.93 -1.07 -4.42
N LEU A 81 -1.36 -2.27 -4.78
CA LEU A 81 -2.22 -2.51 -5.94
C LEU A 81 -3.66 -2.29 -5.52
N VAL A 82 -4.23 -1.18 -5.98
CA VAL A 82 -5.60 -0.77 -5.65
C VAL A 82 -6.50 -1.14 -6.81
N THR A 83 -7.30 -2.18 -6.62
CA THR A 83 -8.26 -2.61 -7.63
C THR A 83 -9.53 -1.78 -7.48
N ASN A 84 -9.90 -1.02 -8.51
CA ASN A 84 -11.18 -0.31 -8.56
C ASN A 84 -11.93 -0.75 -9.82
N SER A 85 -12.94 -1.59 -9.64
CA SER A 85 -13.91 -2.08 -10.64
C SER A 85 -13.35 -2.69 -11.94
N SER A 86 -12.52 -1.97 -12.69
CA SER A 86 -11.93 -2.35 -13.97
C SER A 86 -10.47 -1.87 -14.17
N THR A 87 -9.91 -1.11 -13.22
CA THR A 87 -8.53 -0.62 -13.28
C THR A 87 -7.76 -0.99 -12.04
N ILE A 88 -6.48 -1.31 -12.22
CA ILE A 88 -5.52 -1.46 -11.11
C ILE A 88 -4.67 -0.20 -11.10
N ASP A 89 -4.86 0.62 -10.09
CA ASP A 89 -3.93 1.72 -9.80
C ASP A 89 -2.80 1.18 -8.93
N THR A 90 -1.60 1.73 -9.09
CA THR A 90 -0.46 1.39 -8.23
C THR A 90 -0.05 2.61 -7.44
N LEU A 91 -0.05 2.47 -6.11
CA LEU A 91 0.42 3.49 -5.19
C LEU A 91 1.75 3.01 -4.61
N TYR A 92 2.82 3.77 -4.80
CA TYR A 92 4.14 3.48 -4.27
C TYR A 92 4.41 4.30 -3.01
N SER A 93 5.25 3.77 -2.12
CA SER A 93 5.74 4.51 -0.97
C SER A 93 7.14 4.12 -0.54
N ASP A 94 7.80 5.03 0.17
CA ASP A 94 9.10 4.86 0.82
C ASP A 94 9.00 4.00 2.09
N GLU A 95 10.15 3.69 2.70
CA GLU A 95 10.23 2.90 3.93
C GLU A 95 9.46 3.54 5.10
N ASP A 96 9.45 4.87 5.16
CA ASP A 96 8.77 5.63 6.21
C ASP A 96 7.26 5.73 6.02
N LEU A 97 6.73 5.30 4.87
CA LEU A 97 5.31 5.42 4.49
C LEU A 97 4.83 6.88 4.51
N LYS A 98 5.69 7.80 4.08
CA LYS A 98 5.44 9.25 4.06
C LYS A 98 5.44 9.84 2.67
N ASP A 99 6.32 9.38 1.80
CA ASP A 99 6.30 9.77 0.39
C ASP A 99 5.43 8.80 -0.39
N TRP A 100 4.43 9.34 -1.11
CA TRP A 100 3.45 8.54 -1.85
C TRP A 100 3.40 8.96 -3.30
N THR A 101 3.43 7.98 -4.22
CA THR A 101 3.29 8.21 -5.66
C THR A 101 2.21 7.30 -6.24
N LEU A 102 1.08 7.87 -6.66
CA LEU A 102 0.01 7.15 -7.36
C LEU A 102 0.25 7.19 -8.86
N LYS A 103 0.36 6.02 -9.48
CA LYS A 103 0.33 5.85 -10.93
C LYS A 103 -1.07 5.46 -11.38
N ARG A 104 -1.71 6.35 -12.11
CA ARG A 104 -3.08 6.17 -12.63
C ARG A 104 -3.16 6.66 -14.07
N LYS A 105 -3.59 5.79 -14.98
CA LYS A 105 -3.80 6.12 -16.41
C LYS A 105 -2.58 6.79 -17.07
N GLY A 106 -1.37 6.32 -16.75
CA GLY A 106 -0.12 6.85 -17.29
C GLY A 106 0.29 8.23 -16.75
N LYS A 107 -0.36 8.70 -15.67
CA LYS A 107 0.03 9.91 -14.93
C LYS A 107 0.46 9.54 -13.52
N ASP A 108 1.47 10.26 -13.06
CA ASP A 108 2.01 10.14 -11.72
C ASP A 108 1.49 11.31 -10.88
N TYR A 109 1.03 11.00 -9.68
CA TYR A 109 0.52 11.98 -8.73
C TYR A 109 1.21 11.76 -7.39
N HIS A 110 1.65 12.84 -6.75
CA HIS A 110 2.46 12.78 -5.54
C HIS A 110 1.72 13.33 -4.33
N TYR A 111 2.06 12.79 -3.16
CA TYR A 111 1.58 13.24 -1.86
C TYR A 111 2.60 12.92 -0.78
N TYR A 112 2.84 13.87 0.12
CA TYR A 112 3.72 13.69 1.26
C TYR A 112 2.91 13.81 2.56
N ASP A 113 2.97 12.78 3.40
CA ASP A 113 2.33 12.74 4.71
C ASP A 113 3.23 13.35 5.78
N GLU A 114 3.25 14.69 5.84
CA GLU A 114 4.09 15.44 6.78
C GLU A 114 3.94 14.96 8.23
N GLU A 115 2.71 14.71 8.66
CA GLU A 115 2.39 14.32 10.03
C GLU A 115 2.62 12.82 10.30
N GLY A 116 2.85 12.00 9.27
CA GLY A 116 3.01 10.55 9.40
C GLY A 116 1.76 9.84 9.94
N LYS A 117 0.57 10.46 9.81
CA LYS A 117 -0.70 9.87 10.26
C LYS A 117 -0.96 8.55 9.55
N LEU A 118 -0.57 8.49 8.28
CA LEU A 118 -0.72 7.33 7.43
C LEU A 118 0.19 6.19 7.86
N ALA A 119 1.49 6.48 7.93
CA ALA A 119 2.48 5.54 8.43
C ALA A 119 2.07 4.96 9.80
N LYS A 120 1.62 5.82 10.71
CA LYS A 120 1.16 5.41 12.06
C LYS A 120 -0.04 4.47 11.99
N SER A 121 -1.06 4.81 11.21
CA SER A 121 -2.25 3.96 11.08
C SER A 121 -1.89 2.58 10.54
N LEU A 122 -1.13 2.52 9.43
CA LEU A 122 -0.73 1.26 8.81
C LEU A 122 0.08 0.38 9.77
N ARG A 123 1.06 0.97 10.49
CA ARG A 123 1.91 0.26 11.46
C ARG A 123 1.13 -0.21 12.70
N GLN A 124 0.11 0.52 13.12
CA GLN A 124 -0.75 0.11 14.24
C GLN A 124 -1.70 -1.02 13.85
N THR A 125 -2.18 -1.03 12.61
CA THR A 125 -3.14 -2.03 12.13
C THR A 125 -2.47 -3.31 11.64
N TYR A 126 -1.34 -3.19 10.94
CA TYR A 126 -0.65 -4.34 10.35
C TYR A 126 0.84 -4.33 10.71
N SER A 127 1.26 -5.38 11.43
CA SER A 127 2.68 -5.61 11.75
C SER A 127 3.56 -5.73 10.50
N PHE A 128 2.97 -6.03 9.34
CA PHE A 128 3.63 -6.03 8.03
C PHE A 128 4.39 -4.73 7.71
N PHE A 129 3.88 -3.58 8.18
CA PHE A 129 4.47 -2.26 7.94
C PHE A 129 5.40 -1.80 9.07
N SER A 130 5.50 -2.56 10.15
CA SER A 130 6.39 -2.26 11.26
C SER A 130 7.76 -2.86 10.99
N ASP A 131 8.80 -2.03 11.00
CA ASP A 131 10.18 -2.51 11.02
C ASP A 131 10.54 -2.83 12.47
N CYS A 132 10.05 -3.98 12.93
CA CYS A 132 10.59 -4.67 14.10
C CYS A 132 11.12 -6.00 13.60
N TRP A 133 12.44 -6.10 13.44
CA TRP A 133 13.17 -7.35 13.28
C TRP A 133 13.88 -7.67 14.59
#